data_AF-A0A2P8F2A3-F1
#
_entry.id   AF-A0A2P8F2A3-F1
#
_cell.length_a   1.000
_cell.length_b   1.000
_cell.length_c   1.000
_cell.angle_alpha   90.00
_cell.angle_beta   90.00
_cell.angle_gamma   90.00
#
_symmetry.space_group_name_H-M   'P 1'
#
loop_
_entity.id
_entity.type
_entity.pdbx_description
1 polymer ?
#
loop_
_entity_poly.entity_id
_entity_poly.type
_entity_poly.pdbx_seq_one_letter_code
_entity_poly.pdbx_strand_id
1 'polypeptide(L)'
;MHASHRLRIGRYSMPGQIYLVTAVCKHRRAIFHDFAAARAVVHSLHEMNHAAETLAYVVMPDHLHWLMQLGDQLDLSATVQAVKSRTTSRIRQQVGTSIDVWQKGFHDRQLRKEDDLVDMARYVVANPLRAGLVNSVREYSFWDAVWL
;
A
#
# COMPACT_ATOMS: atom_id res chain seq x y z
N MET A 1 31.21 9.90 4.64
CA MET A 1 30.75 10.01 3.24
C MET A 1 29.67 8.96 3.04
N HIS A 2 28.44 9.18 2.59
CA HIS A 2 27.72 10.37 2.13
C HIS A 2 26.21 10.06 2.23
N ALA A 3 25.43 11.03 2.72
CA ALA A 3 24.11 11.41 2.19
C ALA A 3 22.84 10.54 2.36
N SER A 4 22.69 9.66 3.35
CA SER A 4 21.37 9.00 3.58
C SER A 4 20.41 9.76 4.49
N HIS A 5 20.86 10.81 5.20
CA HIS A 5 20.05 11.51 6.20
C HIS A 5 19.42 12.83 5.68
N ARG A 6 19.73 13.24 4.45
CA ARG A 6 19.31 14.55 3.90
C ARG A 6 18.09 14.51 2.97
N LEU A 7 17.50 13.34 2.71
CA LEU A 7 16.31 13.21 1.84
C LEU A 7 14.97 13.24 2.61
N ARG A 8 15.00 13.42 3.94
CA ARG A 8 13.80 13.43 4.82
C ARG A 8 13.33 14.82 5.27
N ILE A 9 13.96 15.88 4.79
CA ILE A 9 13.60 17.27 5.12
C ILE A 9 12.78 17.81 3.94
N GLY A 10 11.45 17.87 4.07
CA GLY A 10 10.60 18.58 3.11
C GLY A 10 9.30 17.89 2.68
N ARG A 11 9.09 16.59 2.95
CA ARG A 11 7.77 15.97 2.76
C ARG A 11 6.91 16.22 3.99
N TYR A 12 6.29 17.39 4.05
CA TYR A 12 5.22 17.63 5.00
C TYR A 12 3.97 16.91 4.50
N SER A 13 3.57 15.83 5.16
CA SER A 13 2.29 15.19 4.84
C SER A 13 1.17 16.03 5.41
N MET A 14 0.21 16.39 4.56
CA MET A 14 -0.96 17.17 4.94
C MET A 14 -2.14 16.25 5.30
N PRO A 15 -2.78 16.42 6.47
CA PRO A 15 -4.08 15.83 6.76
C PRO A 15 -5.14 16.21 5.71
N GLY A 16 -6.09 15.32 5.46
CA GLY A 16 -7.12 15.45 4.43
C GLY A 16 -6.63 15.26 2.99
N GLN A 17 -5.31 15.18 2.77
CA GLN A 17 -4.72 15.00 1.46
C GLN A 17 -4.76 13.53 1.02
N ILE A 18 -5.04 13.32 -0.26
CA ILE A 18 -5.03 11.99 -0.88
C ILE A 18 -3.64 11.68 -1.45
N TYR A 19 -3.17 10.47 -1.17
CA TYR A 19 -1.89 9.93 -1.65
C TYR A 19 -2.11 8.59 -2.34
N LEU A 20 -1.39 8.38 -3.44
CA LEU A 20 -1.12 7.06 -3.98
C LEU A 20 0.22 6.56 -3.42
N VAL A 21 0.17 5.60 -2.53
CA VAL A 21 1.33 4.95 -1.91
C VAL A 21 1.66 3.65 -2.64
N THR A 22 2.95 3.39 -2.84
CA THR A 22 3.47 2.09 -3.29
C THR A 22 4.48 1.56 -2.28
N ALA A 23 4.16 0.43 -1.65
CA ALA A 23 5.04 -0.29 -0.74
C ALA A 23 5.51 -1.60 -1.39
N VAL A 24 6.82 -1.74 -1.58
CA VAL A 24 7.40 -2.86 -2.34
C VAL A 24 8.01 -3.89 -1.40
N CYS A 25 7.86 -5.17 -1.71
CA CYS A 25 8.51 -6.26 -0.99
C CYS A 25 10.03 -6.22 -1.17
N LYS A 26 10.77 -6.68 -0.15
CA LYS A 26 12.23 -6.72 -0.21
C LYS A 26 12.68 -7.58 -1.39
N HIS A 27 13.56 -7.03 -2.24
CA HIS A 27 14.03 -7.66 -3.48
C HIS A 27 12.92 -8.04 -4.47
N ARG A 28 11.75 -7.37 -4.43
CA ARG A 28 10.61 -7.67 -5.31
C ARG A 28 10.15 -9.14 -5.20
N ARG A 29 10.35 -9.76 -4.03
CA ARG A 29 9.90 -11.13 -3.78
C ARG A 29 8.38 -11.19 -3.82
N ALA A 30 7.84 -12.19 -4.52
CA ALA A 30 6.40 -12.41 -4.69
C ALA A 30 5.74 -13.02 -3.42
N ILE A 31 5.91 -12.37 -2.27
CA ILE A 31 5.42 -12.84 -0.97
C ILE A 31 3.89 -12.93 -0.94
N PHE A 32 3.21 -12.01 -1.62
CA PHE A 32 1.75 -11.94 -1.68
C PHE A 32 1.15 -12.81 -2.81
N HIS A 33 1.96 -13.67 -3.44
CA HIS A 33 1.42 -14.81 -4.16
C HIS A 33 0.76 -15.81 -3.21
N ASP A 34 1.22 -15.86 -1.95
CA ASP A 34 0.54 -16.57 -0.89
C ASP A 34 -0.73 -15.83 -0.46
N PHE A 35 -1.85 -16.54 -0.46
CA PHE A 35 -3.17 -15.97 -0.17
C PHE A 35 -3.25 -15.42 1.25
N ALA A 36 -2.69 -16.12 2.23
CA ALA A 36 -2.75 -15.71 3.63
C ALA A 36 -1.88 -14.47 3.89
N ALA A 37 -0.74 -14.36 3.21
CA ALA A 37 0.12 -13.18 3.23
C ALA A 37 -0.54 -11.96 2.57
N ALA A 38 -1.19 -12.13 1.42
CA ALA A 38 -1.95 -11.06 0.78
C ALA A 38 -3.13 -10.58 1.66
N ARG A 39 -3.86 -11.51 2.27
CA ARG A 39 -4.91 -11.20 3.26
C ARG A 39 -4.37 -10.41 4.45
N ALA A 40 -3.16 -10.70 4.92
CA ALA A 40 -2.55 -9.96 6.03
C ALA A 40 -2.35 -8.47 5.70
N VAL A 41 -2.08 -8.14 4.44
CA VAL A 41 -2.03 -6.73 3.97
C VAL A 41 -3.41 -6.10 4.09
N VAL A 42 -4.45 -6.74 3.53
CA VAL A 42 -5.83 -6.23 3.55
C VAL A 42 -6.32 -5.98 4.98
N HIS A 43 -6.10 -6.94 5.89
CA HIS A 43 -6.44 -6.75 7.31
C HIS A 43 -5.69 -5.57 7.94
N SER A 44 -4.42 -5.38 7.59
CA SER A 44 -3.61 -4.28 8.13
C SER A 44 -4.06 -2.91 7.60
N LEU A 45 -4.60 -2.84 6.38
CA LEU A 45 -5.20 -1.63 5.82
C LEU A 45 -6.48 -1.25 6.56
N HIS A 46 -7.41 -2.19 6.74
CA HIS A 46 -8.66 -1.93 7.46
C HIS A 46 -8.43 -1.47 8.90
N GLU A 47 -7.41 -1.99 9.58
CA GLU A 47 -7.07 -1.54 10.94
C GLU A 47 -6.63 -0.07 10.98
N MET A 48 -6.13 0.48 9.86
CA MET A 48 -5.68 1.87 9.76
C MET A 48 -6.80 2.86 9.43
N ASN A 49 -8.06 2.43 9.33
CA ASN A 49 -9.19 3.31 9.05
C ASN A 49 -9.36 4.49 10.03
N HIS A 50 -8.78 4.41 11.23
CA HIS A 50 -8.78 5.51 12.20
C HIS A 50 -7.76 6.63 11.87
N ALA A 51 -6.74 6.33 11.07
CA ALA A 51 -5.65 7.26 10.72
C ALA A 51 -5.56 7.57 9.23
N ALA A 52 -6.14 6.71 8.38
CA ALA A 52 -6.22 6.91 6.94
C ALA A 52 -7.46 6.21 6.37
N GLU A 53 -8.23 6.92 5.56
CA GLU A 53 -9.31 6.32 4.79
C GLU A 53 -8.74 5.62 3.56
N THR A 54 -9.03 4.33 3.42
CA THR A 54 -8.64 3.56 2.24
C THR A 54 -9.68 3.77 1.14
N LEU A 55 -9.28 4.41 0.05
CA LEU A 55 -10.14 4.73 -1.08
C LEU A 55 -10.08 3.63 -2.15
N ALA A 56 -8.88 3.11 -2.43
CA ALA A 56 -8.68 1.96 -3.28
C ALA A 56 -7.35 1.28 -2.95
N TYR A 57 -7.24 -0.02 -3.21
CA TYR A 57 -5.97 -0.71 -3.15
C TYR A 57 -5.90 -1.86 -4.14
N VAL A 58 -4.68 -2.28 -4.43
CA VAL A 58 -4.40 -3.61 -4.96
C VAL A 58 -3.13 -4.17 -4.33
N VAL A 59 -3.21 -5.40 -3.84
CA VAL A 59 -2.04 -6.16 -3.37
C VAL A 59 -1.54 -6.99 -4.54
N MET A 60 -0.52 -6.50 -5.22
CA MET A 60 0.20 -7.23 -6.27
C MET A 60 1.10 -8.29 -5.63
N PRO A 61 1.59 -9.31 -6.37
CA PRO A 61 2.36 -10.41 -5.79
C PRO A 61 3.57 -9.97 -4.94
N ASP A 62 4.21 -8.85 -5.28
CA ASP A 62 5.42 -8.35 -4.63
C ASP A 62 5.32 -6.90 -4.15
N HIS A 63 4.14 -6.28 -4.18
CA HIS A 63 3.95 -4.90 -3.71
C HIS A 63 2.48 -4.57 -3.46
N LEU A 64 2.26 -3.48 -2.73
CA LEU A 64 0.95 -2.89 -2.50
C LEU A 64 0.90 -1.54 -3.23
N HIS A 65 -0.19 -1.29 -3.97
CA HIS A 65 -0.63 0.06 -4.32
C HIS A 65 -1.83 0.43 -3.43
N TRP A 66 -1.76 1.59 -2.80
CA TRP A 66 -2.76 2.05 -1.84
C TRP A 66 -3.10 3.52 -2.09
N LEU A 67 -4.32 3.77 -2.56
CA LEU A 67 -4.90 5.11 -2.67
C LEU A 67 -5.65 5.41 -1.38
N MET A 68 -5.22 6.44 -0.67
CA MET A 68 -5.72 6.73 0.67
C MET A 68 -5.81 8.23 0.95
N GLN A 69 -6.79 8.63 1.75
CA GLN A 69 -6.86 9.98 2.32
C GLN A 69 -6.28 9.98 3.73
N LEU A 70 -5.30 10.85 3.98
CA LEU A 70 -4.62 10.90 5.26
C LEU A 70 -5.52 11.58 6.31
N GLY A 71 -5.68 10.96 7.47
CA GLY A 71 -6.32 11.59 8.62
C GLY A 71 -5.39 12.60 9.30
N ASP A 72 -5.79 13.04 10.49
CA ASP A 72 -5.03 13.97 11.33
C ASP A 72 -4.27 13.27 12.47
N GLN A 73 -4.52 11.98 12.70
CA GLN A 73 -3.96 11.21 13.82
C GLN A 73 -2.48 10.87 13.65
N LEU A 74 -2.06 10.56 12.41
CA LEU A 74 -0.70 10.14 12.08
C LEU A 74 -0.23 10.82 10.81
N ASP A 75 1.08 11.08 10.71
CA ASP A 75 1.68 11.47 9.45
C ASP A 75 1.68 10.30 8.44
N LEU A 76 1.92 10.60 7.16
CA LEU A 76 1.91 9.58 6.10
C LEU A 76 2.93 8.46 6.36
N SER A 77 4.12 8.81 6.86
CA SER A 77 5.19 7.85 7.07
C SER A 77 4.86 6.88 8.22
N ALA A 78 4.32 7.39 9.31
CA ALA A 78 3.86 6.62 10.46
C ALA A 78 2.70 5.70 10.08
N THR A 79 1.76 6.19 9.28
CA THR A 79 0.63 5.41 8.77
C THR A 79 1.12 4.23 7.92
N VAL A 80 1.96 4.48 6.91
CA VAL A 80 2.51 3.43 6.04
C VAL A 80 3.39 2.46 6.84
N GLN A 81 4.17 2.96 7.80
CA GLN A 81 4.97 2.11 8.69
C GLN A 81 4.10 1.18 9.54
N ALA A 82 2.96 1.66 10.05
CA ALA A 82 2.04 0.86 10.83
C ALA A 82 1.45 -0.30 10.00
N VAL A 83 0.97 -0.03 8.78
CA VAL A 83 0.50 -1.07 7.84
C VAL A 83 1.60 -2.11 7.58
N LYS A 84 2.81 -1.66 7.25
CA LYS A 84 3.94 -2.55 6.95
C LYS A 84 4.34 -3.42 8.14
N SER A 85 4.37 -2.84 9.34
CA SER A 85 4.71 -3.52 10.58
C SER A 85 3.68 -4.58 10.93
N ARG A 86 2.39 -4.23 10.90
CA ARG A 86 1.27 -5.15 11.17
C ARG A 86 1.24 -6.30 10.18
N THR A 87 1.39 -6.01 8.89
CA THR A 87 1.48 -7.05 7.84
C THR A 87 2.63 -8.01 8.14
N THR A 88 3.82 -7.48 8.46
CA THR A 88 5.00 -8.31 8.75
C THR A 88 4.79 -9.17 9.99
N SER A 89 4.18 -8.62 11.04
CA SER A 89 3.87 -9.35 12.27
C SER A 89 2.91 -10.52 12.00
N ARG A 90 1.84 -10.28 11.24
CA ARG A 90 0.87 -11.32 10.86
C ARG A 90 1.50 -12.44 10.04
N ILE A 91 2.32 -12.10 9.06
CA ILE A 91 3.01 -13.09 8.22
C ILE A 91 4.01 -13.90 9.07
N ARG A 92 4.75 -13.25 9.98
CA ARG A 92 5.66 -13.96 10.90
C ARG A 92 4.93 -14.97 11.77
N GLN A 93 3.73 -14.64 12.26
CA GLN A 93 2.92 -15.56 13.05
C GLN A 93 2.45 -16.77 12.22
N GLN A 94 2.19 -16.59 10.93
CA GLN A 94 1.77 -17.66 10.01
C GLN A 94 2.93 -18.61 9.64
N VAL A 95 4.12 -18.05 9.39
CA VAL A 95 5.29 -18.83 8.91
C VAL A 95 6.17 -19.38 10.04
N GLY A 96 5.97 -18.93 11.28
CA GLY A 96 6.71 -19.40 12.46
C GLY A 96 8.19 -19.01 12.50
N THR A 97 8.65 -18.12 11.62
CA THR A 97 10.05 -17.68 11.53
C THR A 97 10.17 -16.20 11.19
N SER A 98 11.38 -15.66 11.34
CA SER A 98 11.67 -14.28 10.96
C SER A 98 11.63 -14.13 9.44
N ILE A 99 10.91 -13.11 8.97
CA ILE A 99 10.83 -12.73 7.56
C ILE A 99 10.95 -11.21 7.40
N ASP A 100 11.68 -10.81 6.37
CA ASP A 100 11.74 -9.44 5.87
C ASP A 100 10.77 -9.24 4.71
N VAL A 101 9.57 -8.76 4.99
CA VAL A 101 8.55 -8.60 3.96
C VAL A 101 8.86 -7.42 3.03
N TRP A 102 9.17 -6.26 3.61
CA TRP A 102 9.20 -5.00 2.88
C TRP A 102 10.60 -4.45 2.61
N GLN A 103 10.76 -3.75 1.50
CA GLN A 103 11.87 -2.83 1.28
C GLN A 103 11.78 -1.64 2.25
N LYS A 104 12.93 -1.03 2.57
CA LYS A 104 12.97 0.22 3.36
C LYS A 104 12.32 1.37 2.55
N GLY A 105 11.53 2.20 3.24
CA GLY A 105 10.80 3.30 2.62
C GLY A 105 9.54 2.86 1.85
N PHE A 106 8.95 3.80 1.12
CA PHE A 106 7.83 3.63 0.21
C PHE A 106 7.88 4.77 -0.82
N HIS A 107 7.17 4.61 -1.93
CA HIS A 107 6.92 5.70 -2.87
C HIS A 107 5.54 6.27 -2.61
N ASP A 108 5.38 7.57 -2.76
CA ASP A 108 4.12 8.26 -2.65
C ASP A 108 4.00 9.34 -3.74
N ARG A 109 2.77 9.54 -4.21
CA ARG A 109 2.38 10.67 -5.03
C ARG A 109 1.18 11.32 -4.36
N GLN A 110 1.30 12.60 -4.06
CA GLN A 110 0.17 13.44 -3.68
C GLN A 110 -0.73 13.67 -4.90
N LEU A 111 -2.03 13.42 -4.76
CA LEU A 111 -3.02 13.76 -5.79
C LEU A 111 -3.39 15.24 -5.71
N ARG A 112 -3.55 15.87 -6.86
CA ARG A 112 -3.96 17.28 -6.94
C ARG A 112 -5.48 17.37 -7.08
N LYS A 113 -6.04 18.57 -6.91
CA LYS A 113 -7.50 18.78 -7.00
C LYS A 113 -8.06 18.47 -8.39
N GLU A 114 -7.23 18.64 -9.41
CA GLU A 114 -7.55 18.34 -10.81
C GLU A 114 -7.39 16.86 -11.21
N ASP A 115 -6.77 16.03 -10.34
CA ASP A 115 -6.69 14.59 -10.62
C ASP A 115 -8.08 13.95 -10.41
N ASP A 116 -8.56 13.20 -11.40
CA ASP A 116 -9.79 12.42 -11.26
C ASP A 116 -9.53 11.21 -10.35
N LEU A 117 -10.18 11.21 -9.17
CA LEU A 117 -10.04 10.16 -8.17
C LEU A 117 -10.55 8.81 -8.64
N VAL A 118 -11.64 8.79 -9.41
CA VAL A 118 -12.25 7.55 -9.90
C VAL A 118 -11.37 6.93 -10.97
N ASP A 119 -10.79 7.74 -11.85
CA ASP A 119 -9.84 7.24 -12.85
C ASP A 119 -8.55 6.72 -12.20
N MET A 120 -8.06 7.36 -11.14
CA MET A 120 -6.94 6.83 -10.36
C MET A 120 -7.30 5.50 -9.69
N ALA A 121 -8.49 5.39 -9.09
CA ALA A 121 -8.95 4.14 -8.48
C ALA A 121 -9.07 3.02 -9.53
N ARG A 122 -9.63 3.30 -10.70
CA ARG A 122 -9.67 2.36 -11.85
C ARG A 122 -8.27 1.95 -12.28
N TYR A 123 -7.33 2.89 -12.36
CA TYR A 123 -5.94 2.58 -12.66
C TYR A 123 -5.33 1.63 -11.63
N VAL A 124 -5.52 1.91 -10.33
CA VAL A 124 -5.04 1.06 -9.23
C VAL A 124 -5.60 -0.36 -9.37
N VAL A 125 -6.92 -0.49 -9.47
CA VAL A 125 -7.62 -1.78 -9.58
C VAL A 125 -7.26 -2.55 -10.84
N ALA A 126 -6.95 -1.87 -11.95
CA ALA A 126 -6.58 -2.50 -13.21
C ALA A 126 -5.12 -3.01 -13.28
N ASN A 127 -4.28 -2.79 -12.25
CA ASN A 127 -2.87 -3.22 -12.30
C ASN A 127 -2.67 -4.74 -12.53
N PRO A 128 -3.45 -5.66 -11.94
CA PRO A 128 -3.31 -7.08 -12.21
C PRO A 128 -3.51 -7.43 -13.69
N LEU A 129 -4.50 -6.79 -14.33
CA LEU A 129 -4.76 -6.94 -15.77
C LEU A 129 -3.59 -6.38 -16.60
N ARG A 130 -3.12 -5.18 -16.28
CA ARG A 130 -1.98 -4.53 -16.98
C ARG A 130 -0.68 -5.32 -16.84
N ALA A 131 -0.51 -6.02 -15.72
CA ALA A 131 0.63 -6.89 -15.45
C ALA A 131 0.48 -8.29 -16.10
N GLY A 132 -0.65 -8.59 -16.76
CA GLY A 132 -0.91 -9.88 -17.37
C GLY A 132 -1.13 -11.02 -16.37
N LEU A 133 -1.50 -10.72 -15.12
CA LEU A 133 -1.78 -11.73 -14.09
C LEU A 133 -3.15 -12.39 -14.28
N VAL A 134 -4.09 -11.67 -14.88
CA VAL A 134 -5.48 -12.07 -15.09
C VAL A 134 -6.00 -11.48 -16.40
N ASN A 135 -7.04 -12.08 -16.99
CA ASN A 135 -7.69 -11.53 -18.19
C ASN A 135 -8.86 -10.59 -17.85
N SER A 136 -9.32 -10.65 -16.60
CA SER A 136 -10.36 -9.79 -16.05
C SER A 136 -10.03 -9.43 -14.61
N VAL A 137 -10.31 -8.18 -14.23
CA VAL A 137 -10.12 -7.73 -12.84
C VAL A 137 -10.95 -8.54 -11.84
N ARG A 138 -12.07 -9.13 -12.30
CA ARG A 138 -12.93 -10.01 -11.49
C ARG A 138 -12.27 -11.31 -11.07
N GLU A 139 -11.20 -11.71 -11.75
CA GLU A 139 -10.43 -12.92 -11.45
C GLU A 139 -9.35 -12.67 -10.38
N TYR A 140 -9.13 -11.40 -9.99
CA TYR A 140 -8.13 -11.03 -8.99
C TYR A 140 -8.78 -10.69 -7.66
N SER A 141 -8.41 -11.40 -6.59
CA SER A 141 -9.11 -11.31 -5.30
C SER A 141 -8.64 -10.19 -4.39
N PHE A 142 -7.50 -9.56 -4.68
CA PHE A 142 -6.83 -8.66 -3.73
C PHE A 142 -6.81 -7.20 -4.16
N TRP A 143 -7.97 -6.69 -4.54
CA TRP A 143 -8.20 -5.27 -4.75
C TRP A 143 -9.55 -4.87 -4.15
N ASP A 144 -9.71 -3.59 -3.85
CA ASP A 144 -10.99 -2.99 -3.50
C ASP A 144 -10.96 -1.50 -3.89
N ALA A 145 -12.13 -0.90 -4.09
CA ALA A 145 -12.29 0.53 -4.32
C ALA A 145 -13.69 0.98 -3.88
N VAL A 146 -13.78 2.10 -3.16
CA VAL A 146 -15.04 2.59 -2.57
C VAL A 146 -16.10 3.02 -3.61
N TRP A 147 -15.76 3.01 -4.91
CA TRP A 147 -16.62 3.43 -6.02
C TRP A 147 -17.14 2.28 -6.89
N LEU A 148 -16.67 1.04 -6.69
CA LEU A 148 -16.93 -0.10 -7.58
C LEU A 148 -17.81 -1.17 -6.96
#